data_AF-A0A0N4VZS6-F1
#
_entry.id   AF-A0A0N4VZS6-F1
#
_cell.length_a   1.000
_cell.length_b   1.000
_cell.length_c   1.000
_cell.angle_alpha   90.00
_cell.angle_beta   90.00
_cell.angle_gamma   90.00
#
_symmetry.space_group_name_H-M   'P 1'
#
loop_
_entity.id
_entity.type
_entity.pdbx_description
1 polymer ?
#
loop_
_entity_poly.entity_id
_entity_poly.type
_entity_poly.pdbx_seq_one_letter_code
_entity_poly.pdbx_strand_id
1 'polypeptide(L)'
;MFKATHVPVGADQAQHMNLLADLSGHFNMFYKTSFFPRPKQVVQPAASRLRSLRDPSKKMSKSEKSERSRLEINDSAEEIEEKCRKAVSDFESRLSYDRETRAAISNLVRETLNPLSTPTTKFRNF
;
A
#
# COMPACT_ATOMS: atom_id res chain seq x y z
N MET A 1 10.94 15.81 16.81
CA MET A 1 10.08 15.71 18.00
C MET A 1 10.05 14.30 18.60
N PHE A 2 9.84 13.22 17.85
CA PHE A 2 9.67 11.86 18.43
C PHE A 2 10.87 10.91 18.34
N LYS A 3 12.03 11.35 17.81
CA LYS A 3 13.27 10.55 17.67
C LYS A 3 13.03 9.13 17.12
N ALA A 4 12.09 9.00 16.18
CA ALA A 4 11.67 7.70 15.66
C ALA A 4 12.82 7.00 14.94
N THR A 5 13.07 5.74 15.31
CA THR A 5 14.14 4.93 14.71
C THR A 5 13.66 4.17 13.48
N HIS A 6 12.38 3.78 13.46
CA HIS A 6 11.76 3.02 12.38
C HIS A 6 10.46 3.73 11.97
N VAL A 7 10.36 4.08 10.69
CA VAL A 7 9.17 4.74 10.16
C VAL A 7 8.62 3.86 9.03
N PRO A 8 7.40 3.32 9.16
CA PRO A 8 6.74 2.63 8.07
C PRO A 8 6.36 3.66 7.02
N VAL A 9 6.95 3.55 5.83
CA VAL A 9 6.67 4.46 4.72
C VAL A 9 6.30 3.69 3.47
N GLY A 10 5.40 4.26 2.68
CA GLY A 10 5.13 3.75 1.34
C GLY A 10 6.32 4.02 0.40
N ALA A 11 6.40 3.26 -0.70
CA ALA A 11 7.45 3.45 -1.71
C ALA A 11 7.53 4.91 -2.21
N ASP A 12 6.38 5.58 -2.32
CA ASP A 12 6.27 6.96 -2.82
C ASP A 12 6.89 7.98 -1.83
N GLN A 13 7.13 7.60 -0.57
CA GLN A 13 7.69 8.47 0.48
C GLN A 13 9.17 8.19 0.79
N ALA A 14 9.80 7.22 0.10
CA ALA A 14 11.20 6.85 0.32
C ALA A 14 12.16 8.04 0.10
N GLN A 15 11.87 8.89 -0.90
CA GLN A 15 12.67 10.08 -1.16
C GLN A 15 12.66 11.08 0.01
N HIS A 16 11.49 11.29 0.64
CA HIS A 16 11.37 12.17 1.80
C HIS A 16 12.14 11.62 3.01
N MET A 17 12.17 10.30 3.18
CA MET A 17 12.95 9.66 4.25
C MET A 17 14.45 9.81 4.07
N ASN A 18 14.94 9.76 2.83
CA ASN A 18 16.35 10.00 2.54
C ASN A 18 16.75 11.44 2.89
N LEU A 19 15.94 12.43 2.47
CA LEU A 19 16.18 13.84 2.81
C LEU A 19 16.19 14.08 4.33
N LEU A 20 15.25 13.47 5.06
CA LEU A 20 15.21 13.53 6.53
C LEU A 20 16.45 12.92 7.17
N ALA A 21 16.94 11.80 6.64
CA ALA A 21 18.15 11.15 7.14
C ALA A 21 19.39 12.02 6.92
N ASP A 22 19.51 12.68 5.77
CA ASP A 22 20.63 13.56 5.45
C ASP A 22 20.59 14.84 6.31
N LEU A 23 19.40 15.43 6.49
CA LEU A 23 19.22 16.59 7.37
C LEU A 23 19.56 16.26 8.83
N SER A 24 19.18 15.07 9.31
CA SER A 24 19.53 14.62 10.67
C SER A 24 21.05 14.49 10.86
N GLY A 25 21.75 13.99 9.86
CA GLY A 25 23.22 13.89 9.86
C GLY A 25 23.88 15.27 9.82
N HIS A 26 23.41 16.15 8.94
CA HIS A 26 23.96 17.49 8.80
C HIS A 26 23.79 18.32 10.08
N PHE A 27 22.61 18.27 10.72
CA PHE A 27 22.38 18.94 12.00
C PHE A 27 23.33 18.43 13.09
N ASN A 28 23.44 17.11 13.23
CA ASN A 28 24.30 16.50 14.24
C ASN A 28 25.78 16.86 14.05
N MET A 29 26.26 16.91 12.79
CA MET A 29 27.61 17.34 12.47
C MET A 29 27.84 18.83 12.78
N PHE A 30 26.92 19.70 12.34
CA PHE A 30 27.05 21.15 12.50
C PHE A 30 27.07 21.57 13.97
N TYR A 31 26.18 21.01 14.79
CA TYR A 31 26.08 21.32 16.21
C TYR A 31 26.90 20.38 17.10
N LYS A 32 27.72 19.48 16.51
CA LYS A 32 28.54 18.48 17.21
C LYS A 32 27.77 17.71 18.29
N THR A 33 26.54 17.31 17.96
CA THR A 33 25.63 16.63 18.88
C THR A 33 25.08 15.35 18.25
N SER A 34 24.56 14.44 19.06
CA SER A 34 23.84 13.23 18.60
C SER A 34 22.36 13.32 18.98
N PHE A 35 21.75 14.48 18.72
CA PHE A 35 20.40 14.76 19.20
C PHE A 35 19.33 14.07 18.35
N PHE A 36 19.51 14.00 17.03
CA PHE A 36 18.57 13.35 16.12
C PHE A 36 19.11 11.99 15.64
N PRO A 37 18.45 10.87 15.98
CA PRO A 37 18.83 9.57 15.41
C PRO A 37 18.47 9.54 13.92
N ARG A 38 19.30 8.85 13.12
CA ARG A 38 19.04 8.67 11.69
C ARG A 38 17.83 7.74 11.51
N PRO A 39 16.72 8.21 10.92
CA PRO A 39 15.53 7.40 10.77
C PRO A 39 15.76 6.29 9.73
N LYS A 40 15.31 5.07 10.04
CA LYS A 40 15.32 3.94 9.09
C LYS A 40 13.93 3.77 8.51
N GLN A 41 13.85 3.70 7.18
CA GLN A 41 12.61 3.32 6.51
C GLN A 41 12.35 1.82 6.72
N VAL A 42 11.13 1.49 7.13
CA VAL A 42 10.65 0.11 7.15
C VAL A 42 9.66 -0.04 6.02
N VAL A 43 10.06 -0.76 4.97
CA VAL A 43 9.15 -1.15 3.90
C VAL A 43 8.43 -2.41 4.36
N GLN A 44 7.12 -2.35 4.52
CA GLN A 44 6.35 -3.56 4.86
C GLN A 44 6.48 -4.57 3.70
N PRO A 45 6.90 -5.81 3.97
CA PRO A 45 6.92 -6.84 2.95
C PRO A 45 5.47 -7.12 2.53
N ALA A 46 5.19 -6.88 1.26
CA ALA A 46 3.98 -7.35 0.59
C ALA A 46 2.64 -6.87 1.16
N ALA A 47 2.52 -5.59 1.56
CA ALA A 47 1.26 -4.89 1.27
C ALA A 47 1.19 -4.70 -0.25
N SER A 48 0.96 -5.81 -0.98
CA SER A 48 1.00 -5.82 -2.44
C SER A 48 0.09 -4.72 -2.94
N ARG A 49 0.63 -3.89 -3.83
CA ARG A 49 -0.04 -2.70 -4.34
C ARG A 49 -1.40 -3.10 -4.90
N LEU A 50 -2.48 -2.55 -4.32
CA LEU A 50 -3.82 -2.70 -4.88
C LEU A 50 -3.87 -1.91 -6.19
N ARG A 51 -4.40 -2.55 -7.23
CA ARG A 51 -4.51 -1.95 -8.55
C ARG A 51 -5.89 -1.34 -8.74
N SER A 52 -6.01 -0.40 -9.68
CA SER A 52 -7.30 0.23 -10.00
C SER A 52 -8.29 -0.80 -10.56
N LEU A 53 -9.56 -0.71 -10.15
CA LEU A 53 -10.64 -1.57 -10.64
C LEU A 53 -10.97 -1.32 -12.12
N ARG A 54 -10.55 -0.17 -12.67
CA ARG A 54 -10.70 0.16 -14.08
C ARG A 54 -9.46 -0.08 -14.91
N ASP A 55 -8.29 0.18 -14.33
CA ASP A 55 -7.03 0.06 -15.03
C ASP A 55 -6.07 -0.82 -14.23
N PRO A 56 -5.94 -2.11 -14.57
CA PRO A 56 -5.10 -3.05 -13.84
C PRO A 56 -3.60 -2.77 -14.02
N SER A 57 -3.20 -1.78 -14.84
CA SER A 57 -1.82 -1.31 -14.92
C SER A 57 -1.50 -0.24 -13.87
N LYS A 58 -2.53 0.44 -13.35
CA LYS A 58 -2.37 1.56 -12.42
C LYS A 58 -2.57 1.14 -10.98
N LYS A 59 -1.84 1.82 -10.09
CA LYS A 59 -2.07 1.77 -8.64
C LYS A 59 -3.40 2.47 -8.32
N MET A 60 -4.16 1.91 -7.39
CA MET A 60 -5.36 2.57 -6.87
C MET A 60 -4.97 3.91 -6.24
N SER A 61 -5.63 5.00 -6.66
CA SER A 61 -5.32 6.36 -6.21
C SER A 61 -6.57 7.09 -5.74
N LYS A 62 -6.44 7.81 -4.61
CA LYS A 62 -7.48 8.71 -4.09
C LYS A 62 -7.71 9.93 -4.99
N SER A 63 -6.72 10.29 -5.82
CA SER A 63 -6.80 11.46 -6.71
C SER A 63 -7.37 11.14 -8.09
N GLU A 64 -7.69 9.87 -8.38
CA GLU A 64 -8.24 9.48 -9.67
C GLU A 64 -9.68 9.97 -9.81
N LYS A 65 -10.00 10.69 -10.90
CA LYS A 65 -11.31 11.32 -11.12
C LYS A 65 -12.50 10.34 -11.08
N SER A 66 -12.25 9.06 -11.32
CA SER A 66 -13.30 8.04 -11.36
C SER A 66 -13.41 7.35 -10.00
N GLU A 67 -14.52 7.56 -9.30
CA GLU A 67 -14.85 6.85 -8.05
C GLU A 67 -14.92 5.32 -8.22
N ARG A 68 -15.21 4.86 -9.43
CA ARG A 68 -15.27 3.43 -9.78
C ARG A 68 -13.90 2.77 -9.97
N SER A 69 -12.82 3.55 -9.91
CA SER A 69 -11.44 3.03 -10.00
C SER A 69 -10.92 2.49 -8.66
N ARG A 70 -11.59 2.84 -7.55
CA ARG A 70 -11.12 2.58 -6.19
C ARG A 70 -12.26 2.13 -5.28
N LEU A 71 -11.89 1.47 -4.19
CA LEU A 71 -12.79 1.20 -3.07
C LEU A 71 -12.45 2.16 -1.95
N GLU A 72 -13.47 2.83 -1.41
CA GLU A 72 -13.33 3.67 -0.24
C GLU A 72 -13.74 2.90 1.02
N ILE A 73 -13.12 3.23 2.15
CA ILE A 73 -13.43 2.60 3.44
C ILE A 73 -14.87 2.90 3.88
N ASN A 74 -15.43 4.02 3.39
CA ASN A 74 -16.77 4.46 3.70
C ASN A 74 -17.81 4.00 2.66
N ASP A 75 -17.41 3.23 1.64
CA ASP A 75 -18.36 2.67 0.68
C ASP A 75 -19.32 1.70 1.39
N SER A 76 -20.60 1.75 1.03
CA SER A 76 -21.60 0.77 1.47
C SER A 76 -21.36 -0.60 0.81
N ALA A 77 -21.93 -1.66 1.40
CA ALA A 77 -21.81 -3.01 0.84
C ALA A 77 -22.33 -3.10 -0.60
N GLU A 78 -23.43 -2.40 -0.90
CA GLU A 78 -24.01 -2.34 -2.25
C GLU A 78 -23.08 -1.63 -3.25
N GLU A 79 -22.45 -0.53 -2.84
CA GLU A 79 -21.50 0.20 -3.67
C GLU A 79 -20.23 -0.61 -3.94
N ILE A 80 -19.72 -1.32 -2.92
CA ILE A 80 -18.58 -2.23 -3.08
C ILE A 80 -18.94 -3.34 -4.07
N GLU A 81 -20.11 -3.96 -3.94
CA GLU A 81 -20.55 -5.01 -4.84
C GLU A 81 -20.68 -4.48 -6.28
N GLU A 82 -21.31 -3.32 -6.47
CA GLU A 82 -21.47 -2.71 -7.79
C GLU A 82 -20.11 -2.38 -8.43
N LYS A 83 -19.18 -1.80 -7.66
CA LYS A 83 -17.82 -1.46 -8.13
C LYS A 83 -17.03 -2.72 -8.49
N CYS A 84 -17.11 -3.78 -7.69
CA CYS A 84 -16.47 -5.06 -7.97
C CYS A 84 -17.08 -5.75 -9.20
N ARG A 85 -18.41 -5.72 -9.35
CA ARG A 85 -19.12 -6.30 -10.50
C ARG A 85 -18.79 -5.59 -11.81
N LYS A 86 -18.58 -4.27 -11.75
CA LYS A 86 -18.22 -3.43 -12.91
C LYS A 86 -16.71 -3.27 -13.11
N ALA A 87 -15.90 -3.93 -12.29
CA ALA A 87 -14.46 -3.90 -12.44
C ALA A 87 -14.06 -4.54 -13.79
N VAL A 88 -13.00 -4.03 -14.39
CA VAL A 88 -12.49 -4.57 -15.65
C VAL A 88 -12.02 -6.00 -15.41
N SER A 89 -12.53 -6.92 -16.22
CA SER A 89 -12.13 -8.31 -16.29
C SER A 89 -11.66 -8.63 -17.70
N ASP A 90 -11.03 -9.80 -17.88
CA ASP A 90 -10.71 -10.31 -19.20
C ASP A 90 -11.84 -11.19 -19.75
N PHE A 91 -11.66 -11.69 -20.97
CA PHE A 91 -12.68 -12.45 -21.69
C PHE A 91 -12.73 -13.94 -21.31
N GLU A 92 -11.86 -14.40 -20.41
CA GLU A 92 -11.77 -15.82 -20.03
C GLU A 92 -12.56 -16.07 -18.74
N SER A 93 -13.58 -16.92 -18.81
CA SER A 93 -14.49 -17.18 -17.68
C SER A 93 -13.85 -17.95 -16.51
N ARG A 94 -12.61 -18.45 -16.67
CA ARG A 94 -11.89 -19.16 -15.60
C ARG A 94 -11.30 -18.18 -14.59
N LEU A 95 -11.51 -18.42 -13.31
CA LEU A 95 -10.81 -17.74 -12.22
C LEU A 95 -9.39 -18.31 -12.11
N SER A 96 -8.38 -17.52 -12.49
CA SER A 96 -6.97 -17.87 -12.27
C SER A 96 -6.21 -16.69 -11.66
N TYR A 97 -5.21 -16.99 -10.84
CA TYR A 97 -4.32 -15.98 -10.25
C TYR A 97 -3.02 -15.90 -11.03
N ASP A 98 -2.86 -14.85 -11.84
CA ASP A 98 -1.64 -14.52 -12.55
C ASP A 98 -1.46 -12.99 -12.58
N ARG A 99 -0.44 -12.50 -11.87
CA ARG A 99 -0.17 -11.05 -11.72
C ARG A 99 0.37 -10.39 -12.98
N GLU A 100 0.92 -11.17 -13.91
CA GLU A 100 1.56 -10.67 -15.13
C GLU A 100 0.58 -10.73 -16.29
N THR A 101 -0.09 -11.87 -16.49
CA THR A 101 -0.98 -12.05 -17.65
C THR A 101 -2.43 -11.64 -17.35
N ARG A 102 -2.90 -11.78 -16.11
CA ARG A 102 -4.31 -11.53 -15.71
C ARG A 102 -4.39 -10.64 -14.47
N ALA A 103 -3.76 -9.48 -14.57
CA ALA A 103 -3.64 -8.51 -13.49
C ALA A 103 -4.99 -8.07 -12.88
N ALA A 104 -6.04 -7.94 -13.70
CA ALA A 104 -7.34 -7.45 -13.26
C ALA A 104 -8.07 -8.47 -12.37
N ILE A 105 -8.15 -9.73 -12.81
CA ILE A 105 -8.75 -10.81 -12.05
C ILE A 105 -7.91 -11.16 -10.82
N SER A 106 -6.58 -11.12 -10.93
CA SER A 106 -5.70 -11.33 -9.77
C SER A 106 -5.89 -10.27 -8.68
N ASN A 107 -6.29 -9.05 -9.06
CA ASN A 107 -6.66 -8.00 -8.10
C ASN A 107 -7.97 -8.38 -7.39
N LEU A 108 -9.02 -8.76 -8.13
CA LEU A 108 -10.32 -9.15 -7.59
C LEU A 108 -10.27 -10.43 -6.73
N VAL A 109 -9.56 -11.46 -7.19
CA VAL A 109 -9.32 -12.70 -6.44
C VAL A 109 -8.63 -12.40 -5.12
N ARG A 110 -7.73 -11.41 -5.11
CA ARG A 110 -7.08 -10.99 -3.88
C ARG A 110 -8.02 -10.23 -2.95
N GLU A 111 -8.79 -9.27 -3.44
CA GLU A 111 -9.78 -8.56 -2.60
C GLU A 111 -10.79 -9.53 -1.96
N THR A 112 -11.14 -10.60 -2.66
CA THR A 112 -12.14 -11.59 -2.20
C THR A 112 -11.57 -12.69 -1.31
N LEU A 113 -10.31 -13.13 -1.51
CA LEU A 113 -9.69 -14.19 -0.70
C LEU A 113 -8.92 -13.67 0.53
N ASN A 114 -8.44 -12.43 0.50
CA ASN A 114 -7.65 -11.85 1.60
C ASN A 114 -8.44 -11.42 2.86
N PRO A 115 -9.78 -11.27 2.91
CA PRO A 115 -10.48 -11.11 4.18
C PRO A 115 -10.55 -12.39 5.02
N LEU A 116 -10.22 -13.56 4.46
CA LEU A 116 -10.21 -14.84 5.20
C LEU A 116 -8.84 -15.18 5.82
N SER A 117 -7.77 -14.49 5.44
CA SER A 117 -6.46 -14.60 6.08
C SER A 117 -6.26 -13.40 7.01
N THR A 118 -6.91 -13.42 8.17
CA THR A 118 -6.45 -12.60 9.29
C THR A 118 -4.98 -12.97 9.54
N PRO A 119 -4.03 -12.03 9.56
CA PRO A 119 -2.75 -12.31 10.18
C PRO A 119 -3.06 -12.44 11.67
N THR A 120 -3.00 -13.66 12.19
CA THR A 120 -2.89 -13.90 13.62
C THR A 120 -1.57 -13.28 14.07
N THR A 121 -1.57 -11.97 14.33
CA THR A 121 -0.47 -11.28 15.00
C THR A 121 -0.48 -11.79 16.43
N LYS A 122 0.21 -12.92 16.66
CA LYS A 122 0.68 -13.30 17.98
C LYS A 122 1.62 -12.18 18.43
N PHE A 123 1.13 -11.28 19.28
CA PHE A 123 1.98 -10.50 20.17
C PHE A 123 2.76 -11.51 21.02
N ARG A 124 4.01 -11.76 20.65
CA ARG A 124 4.97 -12.40 21.55
C ARG A 124 5.48 -11.31 22.47
N ASN A 125 5.11 -11.44 23.75
CA ASN A 125 5.70 -10.74 24.87
C ASN A 125 7.23 -10.79 24.77
N PHE A 126 7.87 -9.61 24.81
CA PHE A 126 9.10 -9.32 25.55
C PHE A 126 9.10 -7.83 25.87
#